data_AF-A0A1E1XUR1-F1
#
_entry.id   AF-A0A1E1XUR1-F1
#
_cell.length_a   1.000
_cell.length_b   1.000
_cell.length_c   1.000
_cell.angle_alpha   90.00
_cell.angle_beta   90.00
_cell.angle_gamma   90.00
#
_symmetry.space_group_name_H-M   'P 1'
#
loop_
_entity.id
_entity.type
_entity.pdbx_description
1 polymer ?
#
loop_
_entity_poly.entity_id
_entity_poly.type
_entity_poly.pdbx_seq_one_letter_code
_entity_poly.pdbx_strand_id
1 'polypeptide(L)'
;IVLPRLIESRSSKGLKIIQVTKDLTLNLEKSTVVDKEVLLRTYQGDVMQHTYLDGETLEEDLYQDTQSLSSVMVSEENGLRVEGFLGLKLRIKPLHGQERTADGSVPHILFERNDDDSFLGFKGVNGMEARASVTGLHSHPPRSELPEKVFPELLIVVDTKFAMQFDTSRDLLNYVVTTLNAV
;
A
#
# COMPACT_ATOMS: atom_id res chain seq x y z
N ILE A 1 6.24 2.26 20.80
CA ILE A 1 7.27 1.41 20.14
C ILE A 1 6.87 -0.04 20.38
N VAL A 2 6.96 -0.88 19.36
CA VAL A 2 6.66 -2.32 19.42
C VAL A 2 7.80 -3.10 18.76
N LEU A 3 7.87 -4.40 19.02
CA LEU A 3 8.86 -5.31 18.45
C LEU A 3 8.11 -6.49 17.84
N PRO A 4 7.71 -6.40 16.56
CA PRO A 4 6.99 -7.47 15.88
C PRO A 4 7.83 -8.75 15.85
N ARG A 5 7.16 -9.89 15.93
CA ARG A 5 7.80 -11.21 15.89
C ARG A 5 7.11 -12.10 14.89
N LEU A 6 7.91 -12.77 14.08
CA LEU A 6 7.45 -13.82 13.19
C LEU A 6 7.23 -15.09 14.02
N ILE A 7 5.98 -15.51 14.14
CA ILE A 7 5.58 -16.71 14.89
C ILE A 7 5.67 -17.94 14.01
N GLU A 8 5.21 -17.81 12.76
CA GLU A 8 5.22 -18.90 11.79
C GLU A 8 5.40 -18.36 10.36
N SER A 9 6.18 -19.09 9.56
CA SER A 9 6.36 -18.83 8.13
C SER A 9 6.20 -20.14 7.38
N ARG A 10 5.13 -20.26 6.60
CA ARG A 10 4.86 -21.42 5.74
C ARG A 10 5.11 -21.01 4.29
N SER A 11 6.38 -21.02 3.90
CA SER A 11 6.84 -20.57 2.58
C SER A 11 6.10 -21.23 1.42
N SER A 12 5.75 -22.51 1.52
CA SER A 12 5.03 -23.26 0.48
C SER A 12 3.60 -22.77 0.22
N LYS A 13 3.00 -22.00 1.15
CA LYS A 13 1.66 -21.42 1.00
C LYS A 13 1.66 -19.89 0.99
N GLY A 14 2.84 -19.26 1.09
CA GLY A 14 2.94 -17.80 1.22
C GLY A 14 2.25 -17.25 2.47
N LEU A 15 2.08 -18.07 3.52
CA LEU A 15 1.40 -17.67 4.76
C LEU A 15 2.42 -17.27 5.83
N LYS A 16 2.15 -16.17 6.54
CA LYS A 16 2.95 -15.71 7.68
C LYS A 16 2.04 -15.35 8.86
N ILE A 17 2.51 -15.64 10.08
CA ILE A 17 1.85 -15.17 11.31
C ILE A 17 2.81 -14.23 12.01
N ILE A 18 2.41 -12.96 12.13
CA ILE A 18 3.22 -11.94 12.79
C ILE A 18 2.47 -11.41 14.00
N GLN A 19 3.08 -11.55 15.18
CA GLN A 19 2.62 -10.89 16.38
C GLN A 19 3.21 -9.48 16.43
N VAL A 20 2.36 -8.46 16.31
CA VAL A 20 2.76 -7.05 16.38
C VAL A 20 2.78 -6.57 17.84
N THR A 21 1.74 -6.90 18.59
CA THR A 21 1.63 -6.70 20.05
C THR A 21 1.06 -7.95 20.70
N LYS A 22 0.93 -7.97 22.04
CA LYS A 22 0.28 -9.09 22.73
C LYS A 22 -1.17 -9.30 22.28
N ASP A 23 -1.84 -8.23 21.87
CA ASP A 23 -3.27 -8.21 21.52
C ASP A 23 -3.51 -8.08 20.01
N LEU A 24 -2.45 -7.95 19.21
CA LEU A 24 -2.54 -7.78 17.76
C LEU A 24 -1.62 -8.77 17.05
N THR A 25 -2.23 -9.73 16.38
CA THR A 25 -1.57 -10.73 15.53
C THR A 25 -2.17 -10.68 14.14
N LEU A 26 -1.31 -10.68 13.12
CA LEU A 26 -1.70 -10.68 11.71
C LEU A 26 -1.57 -12.08 11.15
N ASN A 27 -2.62 -12.54 10.46
CA ASN A 27 -2.62 -13.79 9.71
C ASN A 27 -2.49 -13.44 8.23
N LEU A 28 -1.26 -13.40 7.77
CA LEU A 28 -0.89 -12.83 6.49
C LEU A 28 -0.90 -13.88 5.38
N GLU A 29 -1.52 -13.52 4.26
CA GLU A 29 -1.44 -14.23 2.98
C GLU A 29 -0.86 -13.32 1.90
N LYS A 30 -0.31 -13.93 0.85
CA LYS A 30 0.19 -13.18 -0.31
C LYS A 30 -0.94 -12.42 -1.00
N SER A 31 -0.67 -11.18 -1.39
CA SER A 31 -1.57 -10.39 -2.21
C SER A 31 -0.95 -10.02 -3.55
N THR A 32 -1.81 -9.87 -4.55
CA THR A 32 -1.46 -9.42 -5.89
C THR A 32 -2.41 -8.28 -6.28
N VAL A 33 -1.84 -7.14 -6.65
CA VAL A 33 -2.62 -5.90 -6.92
C VAL A 33 -2.19 -5.19 -8.19
N VAL A 34 -0.98 -5.44 -8.68
CA VAL A 34 -0.46 -4.84 -9.91
C VAL A 34 -0.41 -5.86 -11.04
N ASP A 35 -0.43 -5.37 -12.29
CA ASP A 35 -0.14 -6.21 -13.44
C ASP A 35 1.37 -6.54 -13.50
N LYS A 36 1.73 -7.55 -14.27
CA LYS A 36 3.11 -8.03 -14.46
C LYS A 36 4.07 -6.95 -14.94
N GLU A 37 3.58 -5.97 -15.67
CA GLU A 37 4.38 -4.87 -16.16
C GLU A 37 3.81 -3.53 -15.68
N VAL A 38 4.60 -2.80 -14.89
CA VAL A 38 4.25 -1.47 -14.37
C VAL A 38 5.17 -0.42 -15.00
N LEU A 39 4.58 0.56 -15.68
CA LEU A 39 5.33 1.68 -16.26
C LEU A 39 5.51 2.81 -15.23
N LEU A 40 6.75 2.99 -14.77
CA LEU A 40 7.15 4.16 -14.01
C LEU A 40 7.62 5.28 -14.96
N ARG A 41 7.08 6.48 -14.76
CA ARG A 41 7.47 7.70 -15.48
C ARG A 41 8.07 8.71 -14.50
N THR A 42 9.34 9.03 -14.68
CA THR A 42 10.06 10.05 -13.88
C THR A 42 10.60 11.14 -14.80
N TYR A 43 11.11 12.21 -14.20
CA TYR A 43 11.74 13.31 -14.92
C TYR A 43 13.15 13.56 -14.36
N GLN A 44 14.12 13.70 -15.26
CA GLN A 44 15.46 14.18 -14.96
C GLN A 44 15.66 15.52 -15.67
N GLY A 45 15.40 16.62 -14.95
CA GLY A 45 15.23 17.93 -15.58
C GLY A 45 14.00 17.93 -16.48
N ASP A 46 14.16 18.37 -17.73
CA ASP A 46 13.08 18.40 -18.73
C ASP A 46 12.93 17.07 -19.51
N VAL A 47 13.76 16.07 -19.20
CA VAL A 47 13.75 14.78 -19.90
C VAL A 47 12.92 13.77 -19.13
N MET A 48 11.86 13.30 -19.78
CA MET A 48 11.04 12.20 -19.29
C MET A 48 11.77 10.87 -19.42
N GLN A 49 11.74 10.06 -18.37
CA GLN A 49 12.28 8.70 -18.35
C GLN A 49 11.15 7.68 -18.20
N HIS A 50 11.24 6.59 -18.95
CA HIS A 50 10.35 5.44 -18.86
C HIS A 50 11.11 4.26 -18.28
N THR A 51 10.57 3.64 -17.25
CA THR A 51 11.10 2.42 -16.65
C THR A 51 9.99 1.41 -16.52
N TYR A 52 10.15 0.26 -17.17
CA TYR A 52 9.25 -0.87 -17.03
C TYR A 52 9.71 -1.71 -15.85
N LEU A 53 8.82 -1.91 -14.89
CA LEU A 53 9.07 -2.65 -13.66
C LEU A 53 8.29 -3.96 -13.70
N ASP A 54 8.89 -5.01 -13.15
CA ASP A 54 8.22 -6.28 -12.93
C ASP A 54 7.28 -6.15 -11.73
N GLY A 55 5.98 -6.34 -11.99
CA GLY A 55 4.92 -6.29 -11.00
C GLY A 55 5.08 -7.37 -9.92
N GLU A 56 5.51 -8.58 -10.31
CA GLU A 56 5.70 -9.69 -9.37
C GLU A 56 6.79 -9.36 -8.33
N THR A 57 7.83 -8.64 -8.77
CA THR A 57 8.89 -8.10 -7.88
C THR A 57 8.36 -6.96 -7.00
N LEU A 58 7.47 -6.10 -7.49
CA LEU A 58 6.92 -4.99 -6.70
C LEU A 58 6.06 -5.48 -5.53
N GLU A 59 5.32 -6.58 -5.71
CA GLU A 59 4.46 -7.20 -4.70
C GLU A 59 5.10 -8.41 -3.99
N GLU A 60 6.38 -8.66 -4.22
CA GLU A 60 7.13 -9.80 -3.66
C GLU A 60 7.15 -9.84 -2.13
N ASP A 61 6.91 -8.70 -1.48
CA ASP A 61 6.85 -8.52 -0.03
C ASP A 61 5.45 -8.09 0.44
N LEU A 62 4.47 -7.99 -0.47
CA LEU A 62 3.11 -7.56 -0.15
C LEU A 62 2.32 -8.73 0.46
N TYR A 63 1.67 -8.44 1.59
CA TYR A 63 0.78 -9.35 2.28
C TYR A 63 -0.49 -8.63 2.73
N GLN A 64 -1.55 -9.40 2.88
CA GLN A 64 -2.81 -8.93 3.44
C GLN A 64 -3.30 -9.84 4.57
N ASP A 65 -4.08 -9.26 5.48
CA ASP A 65 -4.95 -9.98 6.40
C ASP A 65 -6.35 -9.39 6.25
N THR A 66 -7.20 -10.11 5.53
CA THR A 66 -8.56 -9.66 5.19
C THR A 66 -9.47 -9.56 6.40
N GLN A 67 -9.22 -10.30 7.48
CA GLN A 67 -10.03 -10.22 8.70
C GLN A 67 -9.75 -8.93 9.47
N SER A 68 -8.50 -8.49 9.48
CA SER A 68 -8.09 -7.24 10.15
C SER A 68 -8.05 -6.03 9.22
N LEU A 69 -8.40 -6.19 7.94
CA LEU A 69 -8.28 -5.16 6.89
C LEU A 69 -6.85 -4.59 6.82
N SER A 70 -5.86 -5.46 6.96
CA SER A 70 -4.45 -5.07 6.96
C SER A 70 -3.81 -5.34 5.61
N SER A 71 -2.94 -4.42 5.19
CA SER A 71 -2.12 -4.51 3.98
C SER A 71 -0.73 -4.03 4.33
N VAL A 72 0.27 -4.90 4.25
CA VAL A 72 1.63 -4.64 4.75
C VAL A 72 2.70 -5.21 3.82
N MET A 73 3.81 -4.49 3.72
CA MET A 73 5.08 -4.99 3.21
C MET A 73 5.82 -5.69 4.34
N VAL A 74 6.31 -6.91 4.10
CA VAL A 74 7.05 -7.71 5.07
C VAL A 74 8.39 -8.14 4.48
N SER A 75 9.48 -7.65 5.06
CA SER A 75 10.85 -8.02 4.68
C SER A 75 11.60 -8.64 5.86
N GLU A 76 12.39 -9.68 5.58
CA GLU A 76 13.17 -10.43 6.59
C GLU A 76 14.69 -10.28 6.41
N GLU A 77 15.16 -9.62 5.34
CA GLU A 77 16.58 -9.65 4.93
C GLU A 77 17.56 -9.08 5.96
N ASN A 78 17.10 -8.22 6.87
CA ASN A 78 17.97 -7.54 7.83
C ASN A 78 17.26 -7.34 9.18
N GLY A 79 16.53 -8.37 9.61
CA GLY A 79 15.57 -8.35 10.70
C GLY A 79 14.15 -8.14 10.16
N LEU A 80 13.15 -8.54 10.96
CA LEU A 80 11.75 -8.46 10.56
C LEU A 80 11.32 -7.00 10.44
N ARG A 81 10.97 -6.57 9.23
CA ARG A 81 10.36 -5.27 8.96
C ARG A 81 8.94 -5.46 8.48
N VAL A 82 8.02 -4.75 9.12
CA VAL A 82 6.61 -4.68 8.72
C VAL A 82 6.25 -3.22 8.56
N GLU A 83 5.75 -2.86 7.38
CA GLU A 83 5.32 -1.50 7.08
C GLU A 83 3.99 -1.51 6.33
N GLY A 84 3.05 -0.66 6.73
CA GLY A 84 1.76 -0.54 6.06
C GLY A 84 0.60 -0.25 6.99
N PHE A 85 -0.58 -0.74 6.61
CA PHE A 85 -1.86 -0.48 7.25
C PHE A 85 -2.27 -1.66 8.12
N LEU A 86 -2.72 -1.35 9.33
CA LEU A 86 -3.26 -2.28 10.32
C LEU A 86 -4.73 -1.94 10.54
N GLY A 87 -5.57 -2.26 9.55
CA GLY A 87 -6.94 -1.77 9.48
C GLY A 87 -7.03 -0.30 9.04
N LEU A 88 -8.18 0.32 9.31
CA LEU A 88 -8.53 1.63 8.74
C LEU A 88 -7.71 2.80 9.29
N LYS A 89 -7.36 2.79 10.57
CA LYS A 89 -6.78 3.95 11.26
C LYS A 89 -5.33 3.76 11.64
N LEU A 90 -4.94 2.54 11.97
CA LEU A 90 -3.64 2.24 12.55
C LEU A 90 -2.64 1.90 11.44
N ARG A 91 -1.40 2.37 11.60
CA ARG A 91 -0.28 2.05 10.73
C ARG A 91 0.91 1.57 11.53
N ILE A 92 1.79 0.87 10.83
CA ILE A 92 3.07 0.42 11.35
C ILE A 92 4.18 0.78 10.36
N LYS A 93 5.35 1.14 10.89
CA LYS A 93 6.58 1.26 10.11
C LYS A 93 7.82 1.03 10.99
N PRO A 94 8.95 0.58 10.40
CA PRO A 94 10.19 0.47 11.13
C PRO A 94 10.71 1.84 11.58
N LEU A 95 11.39 1.87 12.74
CA LEU A 95 12.12 3.05 13.20
C LEU A 95 13.55 3.02 12.62
N HIS A 96 13.80 3.88 11.63
CA HIS A 96 15.12 4.05 11.02
C HIS A 96 16.09 4.76 11.98
N GLY A 97 17.35 4.32 12.01
CA GLY A 97 18.43 4.98 12.74
C GLY A 97 18.53 4.70 14.25
N GLN A 98 17.63 3.89 14.82
CA GLN A 98 17.84 3.36 16.18
C GLN A 98 18.72 2.11 16.14
N GLU A 99 19.61 1.97 17.13
CA GLU A 99 20.34 0.72 17.33
C GLU A 99 19.34 -0.42 17.47
N ARG A 100 19.60 -1.52 16.77
CA ARG A 100 18.86 -2.77 16.95
C ARG A 100 18.88 -3.13 18.42
N THR A 101 17.83 -3.77 18.90
CA THR A 101 17.87 -4.33 20.25
C THR A 101 19.02 -5.33 20.37
N ALA A 102 19.44 -5.65 21.60
CA ALA A 102 20.56 -6.57 21.82
C ALA A 102 20.35 -7.96 21.17
N ASP A 103 19.10 -8.36 20.94
CA ASP A 103 18.68 -9.58 20.24
C ASP A 103 18.54 -9.42 18.71
N GLY A 104 18.86 -8.25 18.15
CA GLY A 104 18.79 -7.99 16.70
C GLY A 104 17.38 -7.64 16.18
N SER A 105 16.38 -7.53 17.06
CA SER A 105 15.01 -7.14 16.67
C SER A 105 14.96 -5.70 16.18
N VAL A 106 14.16 -5.46 15.15
CA VAL A 106 13.94 -4.13 14.58
C VAL A 106 12.76 -3.48 15.32
N PRO A 107 12.93 -2.29 15.91
CA PRO A 107 11.83 -1.59 16.57
C PRO A 107 10.89 -0.93 15.54
N HIS A 108 9.59 -0.98 15.82
CA HIS A 108 8.54 -0.38 15.02
C HIS A 108 7.75 0.66 15.80
N ILE A 109 7.17 1.61 15.09
CA ILE A 109 6.20 2.54 15.64
C ILE A 109 4.81 2.22 15.11
N LEU A 110 3.85 2.19 16.04
CA LEU A 110 2.44 2.21 15.72
C LEU A 110 1.95 3.65 15.83
N PHE A 111 1.19 4.10 14.84
CA PHE A 111 0.65 5.45 14.82
C PHE A 111 -0.70 5.46 14.10
N GLU A 112 -1.60 6.30 14.56
CA GLU A 112 -2.91 6.47 13.94
C GLU A 112 -2.83 7.54 12.85
N ARG A 113 -3.59 7.38 11.75
CA ARG A 113 -4.06 8.58 11.04
C ARG A 113 -5.20 9.14 11.88
N ASN A 114 -5.04 10.39 12.29
CA ASN A 114 -6.22 11.23 12.40
C ASN A 114 -6.64 11.58 10.98
N ASP A 115 -7.57 10.79 10.46
CA ASP A 115 -8.42 11.25 9.39
C ASP A 115 -9.39 12.25 10.04
N ASP A 116 -8.92 13.48 10.28
CA ASP A 116 -9.85 14.60 10.30
C ASP A 116 -10.64 14.49 8.99
N ASP A 117 -11.97 14.67 9.06
CA ASP A 117 -13.00 14.46 8.01
C ASP A 117 -12.73 15.15 6.64
N SER A 118 -11.53 15.66 6.41
CA SER A 118 -11.05 16.27 5.20
C SER A 118 -10.56 15.26 4.15
N PHE A 119 -11.04 14.01 4.10
CA PHE A 119 -10.88 13.20 2.87
C PHE A 119 -11.49 13.88 1.64
N LEU A 120 -12.40 14.85 1.85
CA LEU A 120 -12.92 15.77 0.84
C LEU A 120 -12.37 17.21 0.95
N GLY A 121 -11.44 17.45 1.87
CA GLY A 121 -10.98 18.77 2.27
C GLY A 121 -9.48 18.95 2.07
N PHE A 122 -9.00 18.80 0.84
CA PHE A 122 -7.76 19.48 0.45
C PHE A 122 -7.90 20.96 0.85
N LYS A 123 -7.18 21.41 1.87
CA LYS A 123 -7.24 22.79 2.34
C LYS A 123 -6.70 23.71 1.24
N GLY A 124 -7.61 24.23 0.41
CA GLY A 124 -7.29 25.07 -0.75
C GLY A 124 -7.72 24.52 -2.12
N VAL A 125 -8.27 23.30 -2.20
CA VAL A 125 -8.88 22.80 -3.44
C VAL A 125 -10.38 22.69 -3.17
N ASN A 126 -11.16 23.59 -3.76
CA ASN A 126 -12.61 23.40 -3.85
C ASN A 126 -12.81 22.10 -4.62
N GLY A 127 -13.31 21.06 -3.95
CA GLY A 127 -13.74 19.84 -4.63
C GLY A 127 -14.69 20.24 -5.75
N MET A 128 -14.23 20.11 -6.99
CA MET A 128 -15.11 20.25 -8.13
C MET A 128 -15.94 18.96 -8.10
N GLU A 129 -17.18 19.03 -7.62
CA GLU A 129 -18.13 17.97 -7.89
C GLU A 129 -18.12 17.76 -9.40
N ALA A 130 -17.65 16.60 -9.84
CA ALA A 130 -17.75 16.20 -11.23
C ALA A 130 -19.24 16.18 -11.56
N ARG A 131 -19.74 17.28 -12.15
CA ARG A 131 -21.03 17.28 -12.82
C ARG A 131 -20.84 16.39 -14.02
N ALA A 132 -21.16 15.11 -13.85
CA ALA A 132 -21.43 14.25 -14.98
C ALA A 132 -22.57 14.92 -15.75
N SER A 133 -22.24 15.64 -16.82
CA SER A 133 -23.23 16.02 -17.81
C SER A 133 -23.65 14.72 -18.47
N VAL A 134 -24.69 14.08 -17.93
CA VAL A 134 -25.31 12.90 -18.54
C VAL A 134 -26.13 13.37 -19.75
N THR A 135 -25.47 14.01 -20.70
CA THR A 135 -26.00 14.28 -22.04
C THR A 135 -25.60 13.10 -22.91
N GLY A 136 -26.30 11.98 -22.69
CA GLY A 136 -25.99 10.71 -23.36
C GLY A 136 -26.68 9.50 -22.75
N LEU A 137 -27.89 9.65 -22.19
CA LEU A 137 -28.78 8.52 -21.96
C LEU A 137 -29.29 8.01 -23.32
N HIS A 138 -28.39 7.40 -24.09
CA HIS A 138 -28.79 6.47 -25.12
C HIS A 138 -29.47 5.32 -24.39
N SER A 139 -30.80 5.24 -24.56
CA SER A 139 -31.64 4.06 -24.41
C SER A 139 -30.95 2.88 -23.73
N HIS A 140 -31.20 2.67 -22.44
CA HIS A 140 -30.80 1.46 -21.73
C HIS A 140 -31.10 0.23 -22.60
N PRO A 141 -30.08 -0.53 -23.06
CA PRO A 141 -30.33 -1.92 -23.42
C PRO A 141 -30.81 -2.62 -22.14
N PRO A 142 -31.68 -3.64 -22.24
CA PRO A 142 -32.22 -4.32 -21.08
C PRO A 142 -31.07 -4.79 -20.19
N ARG A 143 -31.00 -4.22 -18.97
CA ARG A 143 -30.17 -4.62 -17.82
C ARG A 143 -29.09 -5.63 -18.20
N SER A 144 -28.05 -5.18 -18.91
CA SER A 144 -26.89 -6.02 -19.21
C SER A 144 -26.35 -6.52 -17.88
N GLU A 145 -26.17 -7.83 -17.75
CA GLU A 145 -25.53 -8.42 -16.57
C GLU A 145 -24.17 -7.73 -16.40
N LEU A 146 -24.00 -7.05 -15.27
CA LEU A 146 -22.72 -6.44 -14.94
C LEU A 146 -21.69 -7.56 -14.82
N PRO A 147 -20.47 -7.38 -15.33
CA PRO A 147 -19.44 -8.38 -15.17
C PRO A 147 -19.16 -8.62 -13.67
N GLU A 148 -18.94 -9.87 -13.30
CA GLU A 148 -18.62 -10.25 -11.92
C GLU A 148 -17.35 -9.57 -11.41
N LYS A 149 -16.40 -9.31 -12.33
CA LYS A 149 -15.11 -8.66 -12.05
C LYS A 149 -14.78 -7.62 -13.11
N VAL A 150 -14.19 -6.51 -12.67
CA VAL A 150 -13.67 -5.43 -13.51
C VAL A 150 -12.20 -5.23 -13.17
N PHE A 151 -11.38 -5.00 -14.20
CA PHE A 151 -9.95 -4.72 -14.05
C PHE A 151 -9.71 -3.27 -14.49
N PRO A 152 -9.67 -2.31 -13.56
CA PRO A 152 -9.40 -0.93 -13.90
C PRO A 152 -7.91 -0.72 -14.20
N GLU A 153 -7.60 0.05 -15.25
CA GLU A 153 -6.26 0.60 -15.47
C GLU A 153 -6.13 1.92 -14.72
N LEU A 154 -5.07 2.07 -13.92
CA LEU A 154 -4.84 3.25 -13.08
C LEU A 154 -3.60 4.01 -13.55
N LEU A 155 -3.75 5.32 -13.75
CA LEU A 155 -2.65 6.26 -13.87
C LEU A 155 -2.53 7.06 -12.57
N ILE A 156 -1.48 6.81 -11.81
CA ILE A 156 -1.23 7.51 -10.54
C ILE A 156 -0.18 8.59 -10.77
N VAL A 157 -0.55 9.84 -10.48
CA VAL A 157 0.35 10.98 -10.55
C VAL A 157 0.72 11.40 -9.15
N VAL A 158 2.02 11.43 -8.88
CA VAL A 158 2.58 11.84 -7.60
C VAL A 158 3.26 13.20 -7.77
N ASP A 159 2.87 14.18 -6.96
CA ASP A 159 3.52 15.48 -6.94
C ASP A 159 4.90 15.44 -6.23
N THR A 160 5.70 16.46 -6.47
CA THR A 160 7.05 16.56 -5.91
C THR A 160 7.06 16.62 -4.37
N LYS A 161 6.07 17.27 -3.73
CA LYS A 161 6.04 17.41 -2.27
C LYS A 161 5.76 16.09 -1.59
N PHE A 162 4.86 15.28 -2.16
CA PHE A 162 4.57 13.94 -1.70
C PHE A 162 5.76 13.00 -1.97
N ALA A 163 6.35 13.05 -3.17
CA ALA A 163 7.52 12.24 -3.50
C ALA A 163 8.69 12.48 -2.54
N MET A 164 8.92 13.74 -2.13
CA MET A 164 9.96 14.11 -1.17
C MET A 164 9.75 13.56 0.26
N GLN A 165 8.61 12.94 0.57
CA GLN A 165 8.40 12.26 1.85
C GLN A 165 9.06 10.86 1.90
N PHE A 166 9.56 10.38 0.77
CA PHE A 166 10.17 9.05 0.62
C PHE A 166 11.65 9.18 0.31
N ASP A 167 12.46 8.29 0.89
CA ASP A 167 13.90 8.29 0.66
C ASP A 167 14.25 7.79 -0.75
N THR A 168 13.48 6.83 -1.27
CA THR A 168 13.66 6.26 -2.60
C THR A 168 12.36 6.11 -3.38
N SER A 169 12.46 6.01 -4.71
CA SER A 169 11.32 5.66 -5.57
C SER A 169 10.70 4.30 -5.21
N ARG A 170 11.51 3.36 -4.69
CA ARG A 170 11.02 2.04 -4.26
C ARG A 170 10.10 2.18 -3.04
N ASP A 171 10.44 3.04 -2.10
CA ASP A 171 9.62 3.29 -0.91
C ASP A 171 8.28 3.95 -1.28
N LEU A 172 8.31 4.91 -2.20
CA LEU A 172 7.11 5.52 -2.77
C LEU A 172 6.22 4.48 -3.46
N LEU A 173 6.82 3.64 -4.31
CA LEU A 173 6.09 2.57 -5.01
C LEU A 173 5.51 1.56 -4.03
N ASN A 174 6.27 1.16 -3.01
CA ASN A 174 5.78 0.31 -1.93
C ASN A 174 4.55 0.91 -1.28
N TYR A 175 4.62 2.17 -0.87
CA TYR A 175 3.49 2.87 -0.27
C TYR A 175 2.26 2.87 -1.20
N VAL A 176 2.44 3.17 -2.48
CA VAL A 176 1.34 3.19 -3.46
C VAL A 176 0.72 1.81 -3.62
N VAL A 177 1.54 0.77 -3.84
CA VAL A 177 1.09 -0.63 -3.99
C VAL A 177 0.36 -1.10 -2.73
N THR A 178 0.92 -0.86 -1.55
CA THR A 178 0.27 -1.21 -0.28
C THR A 178 -1.06 -0.45 -0.09
N THR A 179 -1.14 0.81 -0.54
CA THR A 179 -2.37 1.62 -0.49
C THR A 179 -3.44 1.11 -1.45
N LEU A 180 -3.08 0.72 -2.67
CA LEU A 180 -4.02 0.12 -3.63
C LEU A 180 -4.58 -1.20 -3.13
N ASN A 181 -3.77 -1.95 -2.37
CA ASN A 181 -4.17 -3.23 -1.79
C ASN A 181 -4.94 -3.08 -0.47
N ALA A 182 -4.88 -1.92 0.19
CA ALA A 182 -5.60 -1.72 1.44
C ALA A 182 -7.12 -1.68 1.19
N VAL A 183 -7.86 -2.51 1.94
CA VAL A 183 -9.30 -2.75 1.81
C VAL A 183 -10.10 -1.85 2.74
#